data_AF-A0A536T317-F1
#
_entry.id   AF-A0A536T317-F1
#
_cell.length_a   1.000
_cell.length_b   1.000
_cell.length_c   1.000
_cell.angle_alpha   90.00
_cell.angle_beta   90.00
_cell.angle_gamma   90.00
#
_symmetry.space_group_name_H-M   'P 1'
#
loop_
_entity.id
_entity.type
_entity.pdbx_description
1 polymer ?
#
loop_
_entity_poly.entity_id
_entity_poly.type
_entity_poly.pdbx_seq_one_letter_code
_entity_poly.pdbx_strand_id
1 'polypeptide(L)'
;MGQAVSALTDWAVKPLRKLLPGFHGYDWASLAFAWVGQVLWLVALAGISGAAFSPTLLGYLAILAVVELVKAALWILIAAVLVQAILSWVAPDGPLAGVLNALTFRVLAPVRRVVPPLGGSLDLSPLIVIVLAQLVLILPVAMLEQAVGQIFR
;
A
#
# COMPACT_ATOMS: atom_id res chain seq x y z
N MET A 1 33.14 3.88 9.07
CA MET A 1 32.47 2.73 9.72
C MET A 1 31.51 1.93 8.81
N GLY A 2 31.39 2.24 7.50
CA GLY A 2 30.42 1.59 6.60
C GLY A 2 30.90 0.36 5.81
N GLN A 3 32.19 -0.03 5.89
CA GLN A 3 32.71 -1.17 5.12
C GLN A 3 32.60 -2.52 5.88
N ALA A 4 32.63 -2.50 7.21
CA ALA A 4 32.49 -3.72 8.03
C ALA A 4 31.04 -4.24 8.08
N VAL A 5 30.05 -3.35 8.12
CA VAL A 5 28.62 -3.70 8.15
C VAL A 5 28.13 -4.23 6.81
N SER A 6 28.58 -3.63 5.70
CA SER A 6 28.27 -4.10 4.34
C SER A 6 28.94 -5.45 4.04
N ALA A 7 30.19 -5.68 4.47
CA ALA A 7 30.85 -6.98 4.31
C ALA A 7 30.13 -8.12 5.05
N LEU A 8 29.54 -7.84 6.22
CA LEU A 8 28.81 -8.84 7.02
C LEU A 8 27.41 -9.15 6.48
N THR A 9 26.75 -8.20 5.80
CA THR A 9 25.37 -8.37 5.32
C THR A 9 25.30 -8.77 3.85
N ASP A 10 26.27 -8.37 3.03
CA ASP A 10 26.28 -8.63 1.60
C ASP A 10 26.30 -10.14 1.26
N TRP A 11 26.97 -10.94 2.09
CA TRP A 11 27.03 -12.39 1.94
C TRP A 11 25.65 -13.05 2.10
N ALA A 12 24.78 -12.54 2.98
CA ALA A 12 23.42 -13.06 3.15
C ALA A 12 22.45 -12.55 2.07
N VAL A 13 22.64 -11.30 1.62
CA VAL A 13 21.73 -10.63 0.67
C VAL A 13 21.95 -11.09 -0.77
N LYS A 14 23.20 -11.30 -1.21
CA LYS A 14 23.53 -11.65 -2.60
C LYS A 14 23.01 -13.04 -3.05
N PRO A 15 23.08 -14.10 -2.23
CA PRO A 15 22.50 -15.41 -2.58
C PRO A 15 20.97 -15.39 -2.59
N LEU A 16 20.34 -14.70 -1.63
CA LEU A 16 18.88 -14.61 -1.55
C LEU A 16 18.28 -13.87 -2.74
N ARG A 17 18.98 -12.83 -3.23
CA ARG A 17 18.62 -12.07 -4.44
C ARG A 17 18.74 -12.88 -5.74
N LYS A 18 19.50 -13.98 -5.75
CA LYS A 18 19.59 -14.90 -6.91
C LYS A 18 18.45 -15.92 -6.95
N LEU A 19 17.85 -16.25 -5.81
CA LEU A 19 16.73 -17.20 -5.71
C LEU A 19 15.37 -16.59 -6.07
N LEU A 20 15.22 -15.27 -5.97
CA LEU A 20 13.99 -14.55 -6.26
C LEU A 20 14.25 -13.41 -7.26
N PRO A 21 14.39 -13.71 -8.57
CA PRO A 21 14.35 -12.68 -9.58
C PRO A 21 12.92 -12.14 -9.67
N GLY A 22 12.63 -11.06 -8.94
CA GLY A 22 11.38 -10.32 -9.12
C GLY A 22 11.29 -9.86 -10.57
N PHE A 23 10.36 -10.42 -11.34
CA PHE A 23 10.14 -10.02 -12.73
C PHE A 23 9.37 -8.70 -12.75
N HIS A 24 9.96 -7.64 -13.32
CA HIS A 24 9.42 -6.27 -13.30
C HIS A 24 9.23 -5.63 -11.90
N GLY A 25 9.75 -6.24 -10.82
CA GLY A 25 9.71 -5.69 -9.46
C GLY A 25 8.38 -5.85 -8.70
N TYR A 26 7.43 -6.65 -9.22
CA TYR A 26 6.19 -7.01 -8.52
C TYR A 26 6.23 -8.47 -8.05
N ASP A 27 5.72 -8.73 -6.83
CA ASP A 27 5.58 -10.07 -6.27
C ASP A 27 4.15 -10.60 -6.51
N TRP A 28 3.97 -11.30 -7.64
CA TRP A 28 2.70 -11.92 -8.00
C TRP A 28 2.22 -12.98 -7.01
N ALA A 29 3.14 -13.66 -6.32
CA ALA A 29 2.79 -14.64 -5.30
C ALA A 29 2.18 -13.95 -4.09
N SER A 30 2.78 -12.85 -3.64
CA SER A 30 2.21 -12.01 -2.58
C SER A 30 0.87 -11.40 -2.96
N LEU A 31 0.68 -10.96 -4.21
CA LEU A 31 -0.61 -10.43 -4.68
C LEU A 31 -1.70 -11.51 -4.72
N ALA A 32 -1.39 -12.70 -5.22
CA ALA A 32 -2.32 -13.82 -5.23
C ALA A 32 -2.70 -14.24 -3.80
N PHE A 33 -1.72 -14.31 -2.90
CA PHE A 33 -1.95 -14.62 -1.49
C PHE A 33 -2.83 -13.58 -0.81
N ALA A 34 -2.54 -12.28 -1.01
CA ALA A 34 -3.35 -11.19 -0.50
C ALA A 34 -4.79 -11.24 -1.04
N TRP A 35 -4.96 -11.57 -2.32
CA TRP A 35 -6.28 -11.69 -2.94
C TRP A 35 -7.09 -12.84 -2.34
N VAL A 36 -6.48 -14.02 -2.17
CA VAL A 36 -7.15 -15.14 -1.49
C VAL A 36 -7.53 -14.76 -0.06
N GLY A 37 -6.62 -14.13 0.68
CA GLY A 37 -6.92 -13.62 2.03
C GLY A 37 -8.10 -12.65 2.05
N GLN A 38 -8.16 -11.74 1.09
CA GLN A 38 -9.26 -10.78 0.94
C GLN A 38 -10.59 -11.46 0.59
N VAL A 39 -10.58 -12.44 -0.30
CA VAL A 39 -11.78 -13.24 -0.63
C VAL A 39 -12.26 -13.99 0.61
N LEU A 40 -11.38 -14.64 1.35
CA LEU A 40 -11.73 -15.34 2.59
C LEU A 40 -12.33 -14.39 3.63
N TRP A 41 -11.76 -13.20 3.77
CA TRP A 41 -12.29 -12.16 4.66
C TRP A 41 -13.72 -11.75 4.26
N LEU A 42 -13.97 -11.49 2.97
CA LEU A 42 -15.28 -11.10 2.47
C LEU A 42 -16.31 -12.23 2.59
N VAL A 43 -15.91 -13.47 2.32
CA VAL A 43 -16.76 -14.66 2.50
C VAL A 43 -17.12 -14.87 3.97
N ALA A 44 -16.15 -14.70 4.88
CA ALA A 44 -16.39 -14.76 6.31
C ALA A 44 -17.40 -13.69 6.77
N LEU A 45 -17.23 -12.46 6.30
CA LEU A 45 -18.16 -11.35 6.59
C LEU A 45 -19.57 -11.65 6.06
N ALA A 46 -19.68 -12.17 4.83
CA ALA A 46 -20.96 -12.59 4.25
C ALA A 46 -21.63 -13.69 5.09
N GLY A 47 -20.86 -14.68 5.54
CA GLY A 47 -21.35 -15.74 6.44
C GLY A 47 -21.86 -15.19 7.78
N ILE A 48 -21.12 -14.27 8.39
CA ILE A 48 -21.51 -13.60 9.65
C ILE A 48 -22.79 -12.77 9.45
N SER A 49 -22.95 -12.14 8.28
CA SER A 49 -24.17 -11.37 7.95
C SER A 49 -25.41 -12.24 7.68
N GLY A 50 -25.26 -13.57 7.67
CA GLY A 50 -26.35 -14.50 7.36
C GLY A 50 -26.67 -14.60 5.86
N ALA A 51 -25.77 -14.17 4.99
CA ALA A 51 -25.98 -14.23 3.55
C ALA A 51 -26.01 -15.69 3.06
N ALA A 52 -26.95 -16.00 2.16
CA ALA A 52 -26.99 -17.29 1.49
C ALA A 52 -25.88 -17.37 0.44
N PHE A 53 -25.02 -18.39 0.55
CA PHE A 53 -23.96 -18.60 -0.43
C PHE A 53 -24.53 -19.12 -1.76
N SER A 54 -24.27 -18.38 -2.83
CA SER A 54 -24.57 -18.77 -4.21
C SER A 54 -23.31 -18.65 -5.08
N PRO A 55 -23.21 -19.36 -6.22
CA PRO A 55 -22.10 -19.19 -7.16
C PRO A 55 -21.98 -17.74 -7.67
N THR A 56 -23.10 -17.04 -7.83
CA THR A 56 -23.13 -15.63 -8.23
C THR A 56 -22.53 -14.73 -7.14
N LEU A 57 -22.86 -14.95 -5.86
CA LEU A 57 -22.26 -14.22 -4.74
C LEU A 57 -20.76 -14.48 -4.65
N LEU A 58 -20.32 -15.73 -4.77
CA LEU A 58 -18.89 -16.07 -4.71
C LEU A 58 -18.11 -15.40 -5.85
N GLY A 59 -18.68 -15.36 -7.07
CA GLY A 59 -18.10 -14.62 -8.19
C GLY A 59 -18.03 -13.12 -7.94
N TYR A 60 -19.10 -12.53 -7.38
CA TYR A 60 -19.13 -11.12 -6.99
C TYR A 60 -18.04 -10.79 -5.96
N LEU A 61 -17.93 -11.57 -4.88
CA LEU A 61 -16.95 -11.36 -3.82
C LEU A 61 -15.51 -11.53 -4.32
N ALA A 62 -15.28 -12.48 -5.24
CA ALA A 62 -13.97 -12.68 -5.87
C ALA A 62 -13.49 -11.46 -6.66
N ILE A 63 -14.39 -10.80 -7.39
CA ILE A 63 -14.06 -9.57 -8.14
C ILE A 63 -13.98 -8.37 -7.19
N LEU A 64 -14.90 -8.25 -6.23
CA LEU A 64 -14.88 -7.20 -5.22
C LEU A 64 -13.58 -7.21 -4.41
N ALA A 65 -13.02 -8.39 -4.11
CA ALA A 65 -11.75 -8.54 -3.41
C ALA A 65 -10.59 -7.83 -4.12
N VAL A 66 -10.59 -7.73 -5.45
CA VAL A 66 -9.57 -6.98 -6.20
C VAL A 66 -9.67 -5.49 -5.88
N VAL A 67 -10.88 -4.95 -5.86
CA VAL A 67 -11.13 -3.54 -5.55
C VAL A 67 -10.79 -3.24 -4.09
N GLU A 68 -11.18 -4.12 -3.18
CA GLU A 68 -10.87 -4.00 -1.76
C GLU A 68 -9.37 -4.11 -1.46
N LEU A 69 -8.61 -4.90 -2.23
CA LEU A 69 -7.14 -4.90 -2.14
C LEU A 69 -6.53 -3.56 -2.51
N VAL A 70 -7.04 -2.92 -3.57
CA VAL A 70 -6.60 -1.57 -3.98
C VAL A 70 -6.92 -0.56 -2.87
N LYS A 71 -8.14 -0.63 -2.31
CA LYS A 71 -8.55 0.19 -1.16
C LYS A 71 -7.61 -0.02 0.04
N ALA A 72 -7.31 -1.27 0.39
CA ALA A 72 -6.40 -1.60 1.49
C ALA A 72 -4.98 -1.06 1.25
N ALA A 73 -4.45 -1.18 0.04
CA ALA A 73 -3.14 -0.65 -0.33
C ALA A 73 -3.09 0.89 -0.20
N LEU A 74 -4.15 1.59 -0.61
CA LEU A 74 -4.27 3.04 -0.45
C LEU A 74 -4.32 3.46 1.03
N TRP A 75 -5.05 2.73 1.87
CA TRP A 75 -5.07 2.98 3.30
C TRP A 75 -3.71 2.75 3.97
N ILE A 76 -3.00 1.67 3.59
CA ILE A 76 -1.63 1.42 4.06
C ILE A 76 -0.70 2.58 3.65
N LEU A 77 -0.83 3.06 2.40
CA LEU A 77 -0.06 4.21 1.93
C LEU A 77 -0.36 5.48 2.73
N ILE A 78 -1.64 5.80 2.94
CA ILE A 78 -2.06 6.96 3.75
C ILE A 78 -1.48 6.86 5.16
N ALA A 79 -1.59 5.69 5.81
CA ALA A 79 -1.04 5.47 7.14
C ALA A 79 0.48 5.65 7.16
N ALA A 80 1.20 5.08 6.19
CA ALA A 80 2.66 5.21 6.10
C ALA A 80 3.10 6.67 5.91
N VAL A 81 2.41 7.41 5.04
CA VAL A 81 2.68 8.84 4.78
C VAL A 81 2.34 9.68 6.02
N LEU A 82 1.26 9.37 6.72
CA LEU A 82 0.88 10.06 7.95
C LEU A 82 1.92 9.83 9.06
N VAL A 83 2.35 8.59 9.27
CA VAL A 83 3.40 8.26 10.25
C VAL A 83 4.69 8.99 9.90
N GLN A 84 5.07 9.01 8.63
CA GLN A 84 6.24 9.77 8.21
C GLN A 84 6.09 11.27 8.44
N ALA A 85 4.92 11.87 8.16
CA ALA A 85 4.68 13.29 8.40
C ALA A 85 4.88 13.62 9.89
N ILE A 86 4.31 12.81 10.78
CA ILE A 86 4.47 12.94 12.23
C ILE A 86 5.94 12.84 12.61
N LEU A 87 6.66 11.81 12.14
CA LEU A 87 8.08 11.65 12.47
C LEU A 87 8.97 12.75 11.87
N SER A 88 8.61 13.32 10.73
CA SER A 88 9.37 14.44 10.14
C SER A 88 9.32 15.71 10.99
N TRP A 89 8.29 15.88 11.82
CA TRP A 89 8.19 17.00 12.76
C TRP A 89 8.74 16.66 14.13
N VAL A 90 8.50 15.44 14.62
CA VAL A 90 8.85 15.04 15.98
C VAL A 90 10.30 14.57 16.09
N ALA A 91 10.80 13.83 15.09
CA ALA A 91 12.12 13.21 15.12
C ALA A 91 12.69 13.03 13.69
N PRO A 92 13.10 14.14 13.02
CA PRO A 92 13.60 14.10 11.63
C PRO A 92 14.77 13.14 11.43
N ASP A 93 15.66 13.06 12.42
CA ASP A 93 16.89 12.25 12.40
C ASP A 93 16.76 10.94 13.23
N GLY A 94 15.53 10.49 13.49
CA GLY A 94 15.26 9.28 14.26
C GLY A 94 15.69 7.99 13.54
N PRO A 95 15.86 6.87 14.26
CA PRO A 95 16.32 5.59 13.69
C PRO A 95 15.38 5.01 12.62
N LEU A 96 14.10 5.38 12.65
CA LEU A 96 13.08 4.96 11.67
C LEU A 96 12.95 5.89 10.46
N ALA A 97 13.58 7.07 10.50
CA ALA A 97 13.43 8.10 9.46
C ALA A 97 13.89 7.58 8.08
N GLY A 98 15.01 6.83 8.03
CA GLY A 98 15.52 6.25 6.79
C GLY A 98 14.60 5.20 6.18
N VAL A 99 14.00 4.34 6.99
CA VAL A 99 13.08 3.27 6.53
C VAL A 99 11.80 3.87 5.99
N LEU A 100 11.17 4.79 6.73
CA LEU A 100 9.94 5.43 6.29
C LEU A 100 10.17 6.30 5.06
N ASN A 101 11.27 7.04 5.00
CA ASN A 101 11.62 7.79 3.80
C ASN A 101 11.79 6.84 2.61
N ALA A 102 12.45 5.69 2.74
CA ALA A 102 12.57 4.73 1.64
C ALA A 102 11.21 4.21 1.15
N LEU A 103 10.26 3.96 2.06
CA LEU A 103 8.92 3.47 1.73
C LEU A 103 8.07 4.51 0.99
N THR A 104 8.14 5.77 1.41
CA THR A 104 7.27 6.83 0.89
C THR A 104 7.94 7.69 -0.18
N PHE A 105 9.27 7.64 -0.31
CA PHE A 105 10.03 8.47 -1.24
C PHE A 105 9.51 8.37 -2.67
N ARG A 106 9.14 7.16 -3.12
CA ARG A 106 8.59 6.97 -4.47
C ARG A 106 7.31 7.76 -4.72
N VAL A 107 6.49 7.95 -3.69
CA VAL A 107 5.19 8.63 -3.77
C VAL A 107 5.34 10.13 -3.47
N LEU A 108 6.19 10.49 -2.51
CA LEU A 108 6.40 11.89 -2.10
C LEU A 108 7.36 12.65 -3.01
N ALA A 109 8.36 12.00 -3.63
CA ALA A 109 9.35 12.69 -4.45
C ALA A 109 8.75 13.47 -5.63
N PRO A 110 7.76 12.94 -6.39
CA PRO A 110 7.08 13.72 -7.42
C PRO A 110 6.37 14.97 -6.86
N VAL A 111 5.74 14.85 -5.68
CA VAL A 111 5.03 15.97 -5.05
C VAL A 111 6.00 17.02 -4.51
N ARG A 112 7.10 16.58 -3.89
CA ARG A 112 8.19 17.44 -3.40
C ARG A 112 8.88 18.24 -4.51
N ARG A 113 8.83 17.77 -5.77
CA ARG A 113 9.33 18.55 -6.92
C ARG A 113 8.45 19.74 -7.25
N VAL A 114 7.15 19.68 -6.95
CA VAL A 114 6.19 20.76 -7.21
C VAL A 114 6.05 21.66 -5.99
N VAL A 115 6.02 21.08 -4.80
CA VAL A 115 5.90 21.81 -3.52
C VAL A 115 7.09 21.43 -2.63
N PRO A 116 8.22 22.15 -2.73
CA PRO A 116 9.37 21.92 -1.88
C PRO A 116 9.03 22.19 -0.40
N PRO A 117 9.73 21.54 0.56
CA PRO A 117 9.55 21.81 1.98
C PRO A 117 9.78 23.29 2.32
N LEU A 118 8.85 23.90 3.04
CA LEU A 118 8.94 25.29 3.47
C LEU A 118 9.89 25.37 4.68
N GLY A 119 10.94 26.19 4.61
CA GLY A 119 11.88 26.38 5.73
C GLY A 119 12.73 25.17 6.10
N GLY A 120 12.85 24.16 5.23
CA GLY A 120 13.72 22.99 5.39
C GLY A 120 13.15 21.86 6.27
N SER A 121 12.24 22.15 7.21
CA SER A 121 11.64 21.15 8.11
C SER A 121 10.12 20.96 7.94
N LEU A 122 9.39 21.96 7.43
CA LEU A 122 7.95 21.86 7.23
C LEU A 122 7.63 21.31 5.83
N ASP A 123 7.49 19.99 5.73
CA ASP A 123 7.06 19.32 4.50
C ASP A 123 5.53 19.18 4.44
N LEU A 124 4.88 19.89 3.51
CA LEU A 124 3.44 19.78 3.23
C LEU A 124 3.10 18.68 2.22
N SER A 125 4.10 18.07 1.57
CA SER A 125 3.91 17.01 0.58
C SER A 125 3.11 15.81 1.11
N PRO A 126 3.30 15.35 2.37
CA PRO A 126 2.49 14.28 2.95
C PRO A 126 0.99 14.58 2.95
N LEU A 127 0.61 15.82 3.29
CA LEU A 127 -0.80 16.23 3.30
C LEU A 127 -1.39 16.17 1.89
N ILE A 128 -0.66 16.65 0.88
CA ILE A 128 -1.09 16.60 -0.53
C ILE A 128 -1.28 15.14 -0.98
N VAL A 129 -0.33 14.25 -0.66
CA VAL A 129 -0.45 12.82 -1.00
C VAL A 129 -1.66 12.18 -0.32
N ILE A 130 -1.90 12.48 0.97
CA ILE A 130 -3.07 11.97 1.70
C ILE A 130 -4.36 12.45 1.04
N VAL A 131 -4.46 13.74 0.70
CA VAL A 131 -5.66 14.28 0.03
C VAL A 131 -5.87 13.63 -1.33
N LEU A 132 -4.83 13.46 -2.15
CA LEU A 132 -4.94 12.78 -3.44
C LEU A 132 -5.37 11.32 -3.29
N ALA A 133 -4.80 10.59 -2.32
CA ALA A 133 -5.19 9.22 -2.03
C ALA A 133 -6.65 9.13 -1.56
N GLN A 134 -7.12 10.09 -0.75
CA GLN A 134 -8.52 10.19 -0.34
C GLN A 134 -9.45 10.46 -1.53
N LEU A 135 -9.06 11.33 -2.46
CA LEU A 135 -9.82 11.56 -3.68
C LEU A 135 -9.93 10.29 -4.53
N VAL A 136 -8.87 9.49 -4.61
CA VAL A 136 -8.89 8.18 -5.28
C VAL A 136 -9.83 7.21 -4.55
N LEU A 137 -9.85 7.20 -3.22
CA LEU A 137 -10.77 6.35 -2.46
C LEU A 137 -12.24 6.74 -2.66
N ILE A 138 -12.55 8.03 -2.67
CA ILE A 138 -13.95 8.52 -2.73
C ILE A 138 -14.51 8.50 -4.14
N LEU A 139 -13.69 8.74 -5.17
CA LEU A 139 -14.15 8.80 -6.57
C LEU A 139 -13.96 7.46 -7.29
N PRO A 140 -12.78 7.11 -7.83
CA PRO A 140 -12.64 5.93 -8.67
C PRO A 140 -12.85 4.62 -7.91
N VAL A 141 -12.39 4.46 -6.67
CA VAL A 141 -12.58 3.20 -5.92
C VAL A 141 -14.07 2.97 -5.62
N ALA A 142 -14.77 3.99 -5.13
CA ALA A 142 -16.21 3.90 -4.92
C ALA A 142 -16.98 3.61 -6.22
N MET A 143 -16.58 4.21 -7.34
CA MET A 143 -17.16 3.91 -8.65
C MET A 143 -16.92 2.45 -9.08
N LEU A 144 -15.73 1.91 -8.82
CA LEU A 144 -15.42 0.51 -9.12
C LEU A 144 -16.29 -0.45 -8.29
N GLU A 145 -16.50 -0.18 -7.00
CA GLU A 145 -17.38 -0.99 -6.15
C GLU A 145 -18.82 -1.00 -6.67
N GLN A 146 -19.34 0.16 -7.05
CA GLN A 146 -20.67 0.27 -7.65
C GLN A 146 -20.75 -0.47 -8.99
N ALA A 147 -19.74 -0.34 -9.85
CA ALA A 147 -19.69 -1.02 -11.14
C ALA A 147 -19.68 -2.54 -10.98
N VAL A 148 -18.89 -3.08 -10.04
CA VAL A 148 -18.92 -4.52 -9.71
C VAL A 148 -20.32 -4.93 -9.25
N GLY A 149 -20.97 -4.13 -8.40
CA GLY A 149 -22.36 -4.39 -7.99
C GLY A 149 -23.36 -4.40 -9.16
N GLN A 150 -23.18 -3.57 -10.18
CA GLN A 150 -24.06 -3.53 -11.35
C GLN A 150 -23.92 -4.75 -12.26
N ILE A 151 -22.72 -5.32 -12.38
CA ILE A 151 -22.45 -6.49 -13.24
C ILE A 151 -23.16 -7.75 -12.73
N PHE A 152 -23.39 -7.86 -11.42
CA PHE A 152 -23.95 -9.05 -10.77
C PHE A 152 -25.42 -8.91 -10.33
N ARG A 153 -26.09 -7.81 -10.72
CA ARG A 153 -27.53 -7.60 -10.51
C ARG A 153 -28.37 -8.35 -11.53
#